data_AF-A0A6A0GTY2-F1
#
_entry.id   AF-A0A6A0GTY2-F1
#
_cell.length_a   1.000
_cell.length_b   1.000
_cell.length_c   1.000
_cell.angle_alpha   90.00
_cell.angle_beta   90.00
_cell.angle_gamma   90.00
#
_symmetry.space_group_name_H-M   'P 1'
#
loop_
_entity.id
_entity.type
_entity.pdbx_description
1 polymer ?
#
loop_
_entity_poly.entity_id
_entity_poly.type
_entity_poly.pdbx_seq_one_letter_code
_entity_poly.pdbx_strand_id
1 'polypeptide(L)'
;MKTSCSHSPPQLCLSDFPDASFDVHFSPTDARRFHEIIYKVKVGKEASVFNERTDDSSATQYFQFYSYLSQQQNMMQDYIRTGTYQQAILSNMSDFKDCIVLDVGAGSGILSFFAVQAGAKMVYAVEASSMAHHCQTLVKSNNLQNRIKVIAGKIEEVDLPCTVDVIISEPMGYMLYNERMLETYIHARKWLKPNGKMFPSRGDLHVAPFCDEGLYYEQLNKANFWYQNCFHGVDLSHLRDEALSEYLRQPIVDTFDMNICLAKSVRHTLDFSTAAETDLHHLEIPLEFHILKSSMMHGLAFWFDVAFLGSTQTVWLSTAPTEPLTHWYQVRQVVWLSAGI
;
A
#
# COMPACT_ATOMS: atom_id res chain seq x y z
N MET A 1 -24.53 60.68 -29.41
CA MET A 1 -23.74 60.00 -30.48
C MET A 1 -22.78 59.06 -29.75
N LYS A 2 -23.10 57.77 -29.57
CA LYS A 2 -22.74 56.62 -30.45
C LYS A 2 -21.27 56.74 -30.91
N THR A 3 -20.32 55.83 -30.67
CA THR A 3 -20.35 54.41 -30.28
C THR A 3 -18.92 53.97 -29.91
N SER A 4 -18.81 52.98 -29.03
CA SER A 4 -17.63 52.16 -28.72
C SER A 4 -17.15 51.34 -29.92
N CYS A 5 -15.84 51.09 -30.04
CA CYS A 5 -15.31 49.97 -30.82
C CYS A 5 -14.31 49.16 -29.97
N SER A 6 -14.82 48.04 -29.47
CA SER A 6 -14.12 46.90 -28.90
C SER A 6 -13.29 46.18 -29.96
N HIS A 7 -12.03 45.84 -29.67
CA HIS A 7 -11.28 44.84 -30.43
C HIS A 7 -11.53 43.46 -29.82
N SER A 8 -12.35 42.66 -30.50
CA SER A 8 -12.54 41.23 -30.24
C SER A 8 -11.38 40.42 -30.89
N PRO A 9 -10.92 39.32 -30.26
CA PRO A 9 -9.99 38.39 -30.89
C PRO A 9 -10.67 37.66 -32.06
N PRO A 10 -9.92 37.16 -33.06
CA PRO A 10 -10.51 36.50 -34.21
C PRO A 10 -11.25 35.22 -33.78
N GLN A 11 -12.53 35.16 -34.12
CA GLN A 11 -13.39 34.01 -33.92
C GLN A 11 -13.06 32.97 -35.01
N LEU A 12 -12.42 31.87 -34.62
CA LEU A 12 -12.26 30.71 -35.52
C LEU A 12 -13.63 30.06 -35.72
N CYS A 13 -14.22 30.26 -36.91
CA CYS A 13 -15.41 29.55 -37.35
C CYS A 13 -15.02 28.12 -37.76
N LEU A 14 -15.66 27.13 -37.11
CA LEU A 14 -15.46 25.70 -37.32
C LEU A 14 -16.20 25.16 -38.57
N SER A 15 -16.31 25.96 -39.63
CA SER A 15 -17.09 25.59 -40.83
C SER A 15 -16.31 25.56 -42.15
N ASP A 16 -15.01 25.83 -42.17
CA ASP A 16 -14.24 25.99 -43.42
C ASP A 16 -13.09 24.98 -43.61
N PHE A 17 -13.26 23.71 -43.22
CA PHE A 17 -12.28 22.67 -43.53
C PHE A 17 -12.95 21.44 -44.18
N PRO A 18 -12.83 21.25 -45.51
CA PRO A 18 -13.17 19.99 -46.15
C PRO A 18 -12.04 18.99 -45.91
N ASP A 19 -12.34 17.81 -45.37
CA ASP A 19 -11.51 16.59 -45.28
C ASP A 19 -9.98 16.78 -45.43
N ALA A 20 -9.37 17.55 -44.53
CA ALA A 20 -7.92 17.69 -44.46
C ALA A 20 -7.39 16.84 -43.29
N SER A 21 -6.77 15.71 -43.61
CA SER A 21 -5.87 15.03 -42.69
C SER A 21 -4.76 16.00 -42.30
N PHE A 22 -4.77 16.49 -41.06
CA PHE A 22 -3.68 17.29 -40.52
C PHE A 22 -2.49 16.37 -40.22
N ASP A 23 -1.61 16.18 -41.19
CA ASP A 23 -0.29 15.59 -40.97
C ASP A 23 0.56 16.59 -40.18
N VAL A 24 0.66 16.37 -38.87
CA VAL A 24 1.56 17.13 -38.00
C VAL A 24 2.98 16.60 -38.24
N HIS A 25 3.66 17.19 -39.22
CA HIS A 25 5.07 16.90 -39.49
C HIS A 25 5.96 17.48 -38.38
N PHE A 26 6.39 16.63 -37.45
CA PHE A 26 7.48 16.96 -36.53
C PHE A 26 8.80 16.93 -37.29
N SER A 27 9.52 18.04 -37.34
CA SER A 27 10.89 18.03 -37.85
C SER A 27 11.81 17.24 -36.89
N PRO A 28 12.93 16.68 -37.36
CA PRO A 28 13.92 16.04 -36.47
C PRO A 28 14.42 16.97 -35.36
N THR A 29 14.41 18.29 -35.61
CA THR A 29 14.71 19.34 -34.64
C THR A 29 13.61 19.51 -33.59
N ASP A 30 12.34 19.41 -33.97
CA ASP A 30 11.21 19.46 -33.02
C ASP A 30 11.18 18.20 -32.13
N ALA A 31 11.47 17.04 -32.72
CA ALA A 31 11.60 15.79 -31.98
C ALA A 31 12.75 15.86 -30.95
N ARG A 32 13.92 16.40 -31.34
CA ARG A 32 15.03 16.63 -30.39
C ARG A 32 14.68 17.65 -29.32
N ARG A 33 14.04 18.76 -29.68
CA ARG A 33 13.65 19.80 -28.72
C ARG A 33 12.61 19.29 -27.73
N PHE A 34 11.63 18.52 -28.21
CA PHE A 34 10.68 17.81 -27.36
C PHE A 34 11.39 16.81 -26.45
N HIS A 35 12.31 16.01 -26.99
CA HIS A 35 13.11 15.07 -26.21
C HIS A 35 13.97 15.79 -25.16
N GLU A 36 14.58 16.92 -25.48
CA GLU A 36 15.34 17.75 -24.53
C GLU A 36 14.45 18.38 -23.47
N ILE A 37 13.22 18.80 -23.80
CA ILE A 37 12.25 19.31 -22.83
C ILE A 37 11.82 18.18 -21.90
N ILE A 38 11.47 17.01 -22.44
CA ILE A 38 11.11 15.82 -21.64
C ILE A 38 12.29 15.36 -20.79
N TYR A 39 13.51 15.37 -21.34
CA TYR A 39 14.73 15.03 -20.62
C TYR A 39 15.03 16.04 -19.51
N LYS A 40 14.93 17.36 -19.77
CA LYS A 40 15.07 18.39 -18.73
C LYS A 40 13.98 18.34 -17.68
N VAL A 41 12.75 17.93 -18.02
CA VAL A 41 11.67 17.68 -17.05
C VAL A 41 11.92 16.41 -16.24
N LYS A 42 12.49 15.36 -16.85
CA LYS A 42 12.89 14.12 -16.16
C LYS A 42 14.12 14.30 -15.26
N VAL A 43 15.09 15.09 -15.68
CA VAL A 43 16.40 15.28 -15.00
C VAL A 43 16.40 16.49 -14.06
N GLY A 44 15.52 17.47 -14.29
CA GLY A 44 15.40 18.67 -13.46
C GLY A 44 14.53 18.50 -12.21
N LYS A 45 13.83 17.37 -12.07
CA LYS A 45 13.36 16.91 -10.77
C LYS A 45 14.53 16.14 -10.14
N GLU A 46 14.98 16.56 -8.96
CA GLU A 46 15.82 15.70 -8.12
C GLU A 46 15.19 14.30 -8.13
N ALA A 47 16.00 13.25 -8.31
CA ALA A 47 15.51 11.89 -8.35
C ALA A 47 14.75 11.62 -7.03
N SER A 48 13.44 11.48 -7.13
CA SER A 48 12.60 11.15 -5.98
C SER A 48 13.04 9.81 -5.41
N VAL A 49 13.26 9.71 -4.11
CA VAL A 49 13.62 8.46 -3.42
C VAL A 49 12.66 7.32 -3.78
N PHE A 50 11.37 7.65 -3.99
CA PHE A 50 10.38 6.69 -4.47
C PHE A 50 10.72 6.13 -5.86
N ASN A 51 11.15 6.97 -6.80
CA ASN A 51 11.48 6.54 -8.17
C ASN A 51 12.80 5.78 -8.24
N GLU A 52 13.70 5.98 -7.27
CA GLU A 52 14.94 5.21 -7.17
C GLU A 52 14.68 3.76 -6.72
N ARG A 53 13.67 3.55 -5.88
CA ARG A 53 13.37 2.23 -5.28
C ARG A 53 12.21 1.48 -5.93
N THR A 54 11.45 2.09 -6.83
CA THR A 54 10.27 1.49 -7.47
C THR A 54 10.29 1.69 -8.98
N ASP A 55 10.12 0.59 -9.73
CA ASP A 55 10.00 0.63 -11.19
C ASP A 55 8.76 1.42 -11.63
N ASP A 56 8.91 2.25 -12.67
CA ASP A 56 7.86 3.14 -13.18
C ASP A 56 6.57 2.38 -13.55
N SER A 57 6.68 1.18 -14.11
CA SER A 57 5.52 0.37 -14.51
C SER A 57 4.78 -0.17 -13.29
N SER A 58 5.52 -0.65 -12.28
CA SER A 58 4.95 -1.10 -11.01
C SER A 58 4.28 0.04 -10.25
N ALA A 59 4.92 1.20 -10.17
CA ALA A 59 4.35 2.40 -9.55
C ALA A 59 3.04 2.83 -10.24
N THR A 60 3.03 2.83 -11.57
CA THR A 60 1.84 3.21 -12.35
C THR A 60 0.68 2.25 -12.09
N GLN A 61 0.93 0.94 -12.14
CA GLN A 61 -0.09 -0.08 -11.87
C GLN A 61 -0.61 0.02 -10.43
N TYR A 62 0.28 0.25 -9.47
CA TYR A 62 -0.05 0.44 -8.06
C TYR A 62 -1.02 1.62 -7.87
N PHE A 63 -0.67 2.82 -8.35
CA PHE A 63 -1.55 3.99 -8.18
C PHE A 63 -2.84 3.88 -9.00
N GLN A 64 -2.81 3.21 -10.15
CA GLN A 64 -4.04 2.92 -10.91
C GLN A 64 -4.97 2.00 -10.12
N PHE A 65 -4.44 0.95 -9.48
CA PHE A 65 -5.24 0.05 -8.65
C PHE A 65 -5.95 0.81 -7.51
N TYR A 66 -5.21 1.67 -6.78
CA TYR A 66 -5.77 2.44 -5.67
C TYR A 66 -6.68 3.61 -6.09
N SER A 67 -6.70 3.95 -7.37
CA SER A 67 -7.61 4.96 -7.92
C SER A 67 -9.04 4.50 -8.14
N TYR A 68 -9.31 3.19 -8.07
CA TYR A 68 -10.67 2.67 -8.24
C TYR A 68 -11.48 2.81 -6.94
N LEU A 69 -12.68 3.39 -7.03
CA LEU A 69 -13.62 3.48 -5.90
C LEU A 69 -14.00 2.11 -5.35
N SER A 70 -14.05 1.07 -6.19
CA SER A 70 -14.32 -0.30 -5.75
C SER A 70 -13.23 -0.82 -4.81
N GLN A 71 -11.96 -0.48 -5.04
CA GLN A 71 -10.88 -0.88 -4.13
C GLN A 71 -10.95 -0.12 -2.81
N GLN A 72 -11.21 1.19 -2.86
CA GLN A 72 -11.46 1.98 -1.64
C GLN A 72 -12.67 1.43 -0.86
N GLN A 73 -13.73 1.03 -1.55
CA GLN A 73 -14.89 0.41 -0.93
C GLN A 73 -14.54 -0.92 -0.25
N ASN A 74 -13.79 -1.80 -0.91
CA ASN A 74 -13.34 -3.07 -0.32
C ASN A 74 -12.60 -2.83 1.00
N MET A 75 -11.71 -1.84 1.01
CA MET A 75 -10.97 -1.43 2.21
C MET A 75 -11.87 -0.85 3.30
N MET A 76 -12.83 0.02 2.95
CA MET A 76 -13.74 0.64 3.91
C MET A 76 -14.83 -0.32 4.44
N GLN A 77 -15.19 -1.35 3.67
CA GLN A 77 -16.16 -2.37 4.08
C GLN A 77 -15.56 -3.40 5.04
N ASP A 78 -14.22 -3.51 5.10
CA ASP A 78 -13.55 -4.17 6.22
C ASP A 78 -13.79 -3.36 7.50
N TYR A 79 -14.82 -3.76 8.24
CA TYR A 79 -15.26 -3.07 9.45
C TYR A 79 -14.27 -3.23 10.59
N ILE A 80 -13.57 -4.38 10.68
CA ILE A 80 -12.54 -4.59 11.69
C ILE A 80 -11.40 -3.61 11.46
N ARG A 81 -10.96 -3.46 10.21
CA ARG A 81 -9.98 -2.44 9.83
C ARG A 81 -10.49 -1.04 10.16
N THR A 82 -11.55 -0.60 9.49
CA THR A 82 -11.99 0.81 9.54
C THR A 82 -12.44 1.21 10.93
N GLY A 83 -13.16 0.31 11.63
CA GLY A 83 -13.64 0.52 12.99
C GLY A 83 -12.50 0.58 14.01
N THR A 84 -11.48 -0.28 13.90
CA THR A 84 -10.33 -0.24 14.82
C THR A 84 -9.51 1.04 14.66
N TYR A 85 -9.32 1.53 13.43
CA TYR A 85 -8.70 2.83 13.19
C TYR A 85 -9.50 3.98 13.81
N GLN A 86 -10.81 4.00 13.59
CA GLN A 86 -11.69 5.00 14.20
C GLN A 86 -11.60 4.93 15.74
N GLN A 87 -11.66 3.73 16.32
CA GLN A 87 -11.54 3.52 17.75
C GLN A 87 -10.18 3.99 18.29
N ALA A 88 -9.08 3.66 17.62
CA ALA A 88 -7.73 4.07 18.00
C ALA A 88 -7.61 5.60 18.09
N ILE A 89 -8.14 6.31 17.09
CA ILE A 89 -8.13 7.77 17.01
C ILE A 89 -9.08 8.39 18.04
N LEU A 90 -10.34 7.95 18.08
CA LEU A 90 -11.37 8.53 18.97
C LEU A 90 -11.19 8.17 20.44
N SER A 91 -10.49 7.09 20.77
CA SER A 91 -10.21 6.78 22.18
C SER A 91 -8.96 7.49 22.69
N ASN A 92 -8.18 8.09 21.80
CA ASN A 92 -7.00 8.89 22.11
C ASN A 92 -7.18 10.33 21.64
N MET A 93 -8.39 10.91 21.80
CA MET A 93 -8.69 12.27 21.31
C MET A 93 -7.70 13.33 21.82
N SER A 94 -7.12 13.13 23.01
CA SER A 94 -6.09 14.01 23.57
C SER A 94 -4.85 14.14 22.68
N ASP A 95 -4.52 13.10 21.90
CA ASP A 95 -3.40 13.11 20.94
C ASP A 95 -3.74 13.85 19.65
N PHE A 96 -5.02 14.08 19.36
CA PHE A 96 -5.49 14.71 18.11
C PHE A 96 -6.07 16.10 18.32
N LYS A 97 -6.59 16.42 19.51
CA LYS A 97 -7.28 17.68 19.79
C LYS A 97 -6.35 18.87 19.58
N ASP A 98 -6.80 19.81 18.74
CA ASP A 98 -6.08 21.03 18.38
C ASP A 98 -4.71 20.81 17.69
N CYS A 99 -4.41 19.57 17.30
CA CYS A 99 -3.18 19.16 16.62
C CYS A 99 -3.24 19.33 15.11
N ILE A 100 -2.06 19.38 14.48
CA ILE A 100 -1.89 19.27 13.04
C ILE A 100 -1.55 17.82 12.71
N VAL A 101 -2.29 17.21 11.78
CA VAL A 101 -2.16 15.79 11.41
C VAL A 101 -1.73 15.66 9.96
N LEU A 102 -0.89 14.68 9.66
CA LEU A 102 -0.57 14.24 8.30
C LEU A 102 -1.19 12.85 8.07
N ASP A 103 -2.01 12.71 7.04
CA ASP A 103 -2.57 11.44 6.57
C ASP A 103 -1.83 11.01 5.29
N VAL A 104 -1.03 9.94 5.40
CA VAL A 104 -0.14 9.45 4.34
C VAL A 104 -0.83 8.36 3.55
N GLY A 105 -1.00 8.58 2.23
CA GLY A 105 -1.76 7.66 1.38
C GLY A 105 -3.24 7.73 1.74
N ALA A 106 -3.79 8.95 1.80
CA ALA A 106 -5.10 9.21 2.39
C ALA A 106 -6.25 8.47 1.69
N GLY A 107 -6.09 8.04 0.43
CA GLY A 107 -7.13 7.36 -0.34
C GLY A 107 -8.39 8.21 -0.42
N SER A 108 -9.52 7.67 0.04
CA SER A 108 -10.79 8.41 0.15
C SER A 108 -10.79 9.54 1.20
N GLY A 109 -9.79 9.56 2.09
CA GLY A 109 -9.65 10.50 3.20
C GLY A 109 -10.30 10.03 4.51
N ILE A 110 -10.75 8.78 4.60
CA ILE A 110 -11.52 8.26 5.75
C ILE A 110 -10.81 8.51 7.10
N LEU A 111 -9.50 8.29 7.17
CA LEU A 111 -8.70 8.52 8.39
C LEU A 111 -8.60 10.01 8.73
N SER A 112 -8.45 10.88 7.72
CA SER A 112 -8.53 12.33 7.88
C SER A 112 -9.85 12.78 8.51
N PHE A 113 -10.99 12.17 8.14
CA PHE A 113 -12.27 12.47 8.77
C PHE A 113 -12.29 12.05 10.25
N PHE A 114 -11.74 10.89 10.60
CA PHE A 114 -11.63 10.44 11.99
C PHE A 114 -10.75 11.38 12.83
N ALA A 115 -9.63 11.85 12.29
CA ALA A 115 -8.77 12.83 12.96
C ALA A 115 -9.53 14.14 13.25
N VAL A 116 -10.32 14.63 12.29
CA VAL A 116 -11.19 15.81 12.49
C VAL A 116 -12.26 15.57 13.55
N GLN A 117 -12.88 14.37 13.57
CA GLN A 117 -13.84 13.97 14.61
C GLN A 117 -13.20 13.94 16.00
N ALA A 118 -11.93 13.52 16.10
CA ALA A 118 -11.16 13.56 17.35
C ALA A 118 -10.72 14.98 17.78
N GLY A 119 -10.95 15.99 16.94
CA GLY A 119 -10.68 17.39 17.25
C GLY A 119 -9.43 17.98 16.60
N ALA A 120 -8.85 17.33 15.58
CA ALA A 120 -7.69 17.86 14.85
C ALA A 120 -7.96 19.26 14.29
N LYS A 121 -7.04 20.19 14.55
CA LYS A 121 -7.13 21.57 14.06
C LYS A 121 -7.03 21.61 12.54
N MET A 122 -6.11 20.83 11.99
CA MET A 122 -5.84 20.73 10.55
C MET A 122 -5.33 19.33 10.21
N VAL A 123 -5.72 18.82 9.05
CA VAL A 123 -5.21 17.57 8.48
C VAL A 123 -4.69 17.86 7.07
N TYR A 124 -3.44 17.47 6.79
CA TYR A 124 -2.89 17.39 5.45
C TYR A 124 -3.07 15.96 4.95
N ALA A 125 -3.95 15.76 3.98
CA ALA A 125 -4.25 14.45 3.40
C ALA A 125 -3.48 14.30 2.09
N VAL A 126 -2.38 13.55 2.12
CA VAL A 126 -1.52 13.36 0.94
C VAL A 126 -1.91 12.06 0.24
N GLU A 127 -2.25 12.17 -1.04
CA GLU A 127 -2.68 11.03 -1.87
C GLU A 127 -2.05 11.13 -3.26
N ALA A 128 -1.34 10.10 -3.69
CA ALA A 128 -0.58 10.11 -4.93
C ALA A 128 -1.41 9.73 -6.17
N SER A 129 -2.46 8.92 -5.99
CA SER A 129 -3.35 8.52 -7.07
C SER A 129 -4.40 9.58 -7.39
N SER A 130 -5.17 9.35 -8.47
CA SER A 130 -6.31 10.22 -8.81
C SER A 130 -7.44 10.19 -7.77
N MET A 131 -7.39 9.26 -6.78
CA MET A 131 -8.33 9.22 -5.65
C MET A 131 -8.34 10.54 -4.85
N ALA A 132 -7.26 11.32 -4.89
CA ALA A 132 -7.21 12.67 -4.33
C ALA A 132 -8.38 13.56 -4.77
N HIS A 133 -8.89 13.41 -6.01
CA HIS A 133 -10.06 14.16 -6.49
C HIS A 133 -11.35 13.75 -5.78
N HIS A 134 -11.52 12.45 -5.52
CA HIS A 134 -12.67 11.93 -4.78
C HIS A 134 -12.58 12.31 -3.30
N CYS A 135 -11.40 12.21 -2.69
CA CYS A 135 -11.14 12.71 -1.33
C CYS A 135 -11.52 14.20 -1.23
N GLN A 136 -11.06 15.03 -2.17
CA GLN A 136 -11.39 16.45 -2.21
C GLN A 136 -12.90 16.71 -2.35
N THR A 137 -13.61 15.86 -3.09
CA THR A 137 -15.07 15.90 -3.24
C THR A 137 -15.76 15.58 -1.91
N LEU A 138 -15.32 14.54 -1.20
CA LEU A 138 -15.83 14.18 0.12
C LEU A 138 -15.58 15.29 1.14
N VAL A 139 -14.38 15.88 1.17
CA VAL A 139 -14.03 17.00 2.06
C VAL A 139 -14.95 18.21 1.82
N LYS A 140 -15.25 18.52 0.56
CA LYS A 140 -16.18 19.59 0.18
C LYS A 140 -17.60 19.29 0.64
N SER A 141 -18.13 18.12 0.30
CA SER A 141 -19.50 17.71 0.63
C SER A 141 -19.77 17.64 2.15
N ASN A 142 -18.74 17.36 2.95
CA ASN A 142 -18.82 17.32 4.40
C ASN A 142 -18.48 18.68 5.07
N ASN A 143 -18.30 19.76 4.30
CA ASN A 143 -18.00 21.11 4.81
C ASN A 143 -16.70 21.20 5.64
N LEU A 144 -15.70 20.37 5.32
CA LEU A 144 -14.44 20.28 6.07
C LEU A 144 -13.24 20.89 5.34
N GLN A 145 -13.46 21.68 4.29
CA GLN A 145 -12.40 22.31 3.48
C GLN A 145 -11.44 23.20 4.27
N ASN A 146 -11.87 23.71 5.44
CA ASN A 146 -11.06 24.53 6.32
C ASN A 146 -10.23 23.70 7.32
N ARG A 147 -10.51 22.40 7.44
CA ARG A 147 -9.86 21.49 8.40
C ARG A 147 -9.09 20.35 7.71
N ILE A 148 -9.45 19.98 6.48
CA ILE A 148 -8.73 18.96 5.69
C ILE A 148 -8.26 19.60 4.38
N LYS A 149 -6.95 19.56 4.15
CA LYS A 149 -6.30 20.00 2.91
C LYS A 149 -5.76 18.79 2.17
N VAL A 150 -6.37 18.48 1.04
CA VAL A 150 -5.93 17.38 0.17
C VAL A 150 -4.76 17.86 -0.69
N ILE A 151 -3.66 17.12 -0.69
CA ILE A 151 -2.46 17.39 -1.46
C ILE A 151 -2.24 16.19 -2.38
N ALA A 152 -2.43 16.41 -3.69
CA ALA A 152 -2.19 15.37 -4.68
C ALA A 152 -0.68 15.24 -4.94
N GLY A 153 -0.11 14.08 -4.63
CA GLY A 153 1.32 13.82 -4.83
C GLY A 153 1.87 12.72 -3.94
N LYS A 154 3.12 12.33 -4.19
CA LYS A 154 3.86 11.36 -3.36
C LYS A 154 4.47 12.05 -2.15
N ILE A 155 4.49 11.39 -1.00
CA ILE A 155 5.06 11.94 0.24
C ILE A 155 6.53 12.34 0.10
N GLU A 156 7.25 11.63 -0.75
CA GLU A 156 8.65 11.88 -1.08
C GLU A 156 8.84 13.20 -1.83
N GLU A 157 7.85 13.63 -2.61
CA GLU A 157 7.92 14.76 -3.56
C GLU A 157 7.14 16.01 -3.13
N VAL A 158 6.24 15.90 -2.15
CA VAL A 158 5.42 17.04 -1.70
C VAL A 158 6.10 17.83 -0.58
N ASP A 159 5.83 19.14 -0.56
CA ASP A 159 6.17 20.03 0.54
C ASP A 159 4.95 20.32 1.41
N LEU A 160 5.13 20.23 2.73
CA LEU A 160 4.14 20.67 3.70
C LEU A 160 4.52 22.06 4.25
N PRO A 161 3.54 22.92 4.56
CA PRO A 161 3.81 24.27 5.04
C PRO A 161 4.33 24.31 6.50
N CYS A 162 4.24 23.20 7.23
CA CYS A 162 4.72 23.08 8.61
C CYS A 162 4.91 21.60 9.02
N THR A 163 5.59 21.40 10.15
CA THR A 163 5.65 20.09 10.81
C THR A 163 4.34 19.76 11.53
N VAL A 164 4.08 18.47 11.70
CA VAL A 164 2.84 17.89 12.24
C VAL A 164 3.05 17.25 13.60
N ASP A 165 1.99 17.17 14.40
CA ASP A 165 2.00 16.55 15.72
C ASP A 165 1.76 15.04 15.64
N VAL A 166 0.95 14.60 14.67
CA VAL A 166 0.61 13.18 14.45
C VAL A 166 0.68 12.83 12.97
N ILE A 167 1.26 11.68 12.65
CA ILE A 167 1.13 11.04 11.34
C ILE A 167 0.19 9.84 11.49
N ILE A 168 -0.82 9.78 10.64
CA ILE A 168 -1.71 8.62 10.49
C ILE A 168 -1.51 8.01 9.10
N SER A 169 -1.61 6.69 9.01
CA SER A 169 -1.61 5.98 7.73
C SER A 169 -2.17 4.57 7.90
N GLU A 170 -2.52 3.95 6.79
CA GLU A 170 -2.72 2.52 6.68
C GLU A 170 -1.72 1.97 5.65
N PRO A 171 -0.47 1.67 6.08
CA PRO A 171 0.60 1.26 5.18
C PRO A 171 0.80 -0.27 5.12
N MET A 172 -0.10 -1.08 5.69
CA MET A 172 0.12 -2.51 5.86
C MET A 172 -0.31 -3.29 4.61
N GLY A 173 0.62 -4.02 4.01
CA GLY A 173 0.33 -5.02 3.00
C GLY A 173 0.22 -6.43 3.57
N TYR A 174 0.08 -7.43 2.69
CA TYR A 174 0.29 -8.83 3.05
C TYR A 174 1.63 -9.03 3.77
N MET A 175 1.63 -9.89 4.80
CA MET A 175 2.79 -10.11 5.67
C MET A 175 3.35 -8.80 6.27
N LEU A 176 2.51 -7.79 6.51
CA LEU A 176 2.86 -6.43 6.97
C LEU A 176 3.65 -5.58 5.95
N TYR A 177 4.60 -6.18 5.23
CA TYR A 177 5.63 -5.48 4.45
C TYR A 177 5.34 -5.36 2.95
N ASN A 178 4.40 -6.16 2.40
CA ASN A 178 4.09 -6.08 0.97
C ASN A 178 3.71 -4.66 0.55
N GLU A 179 3.89 -4.32 -0.73
CA GLU A 179 3.69 -2.98 -1.32
C GLU A 179 4.71 -1.92 -0.93
N ARG A 180 5.59 -2.18 0.05
CA ARG A 180 6.65 -1.27 0.50
C ARG A 180 6.15 0.11 0.97
N MET A 181 4.85 0.23 1.28
CA MET A 181 4.25 1.49 1.74
C MET A 181 4.77 1.92 3.12
N LEU A 182 5.28 0.99 3.92
CA LEU A 182 5.96 1.29 5.19
C LEU A 182 7.19 2.20 5.02
N GLU A 183 7.89 2.12 3.89
CA GLU A 183 9.02 3.02 3.59
C GLU A 183 8.53 4.46 3.42
N THR A 184 7.43 4.65 2.68
CA THR A 184 6.75 5.95 2.53
C THR A 184 6.27 6.49 3.88
N TYR A 185 5.71 5.62 4.72
CA TYR A 185 5.21 5.98 6.04
C TYR A 185 6.33 6.44 6.99
N ILE A 186 7.47 5.72 7.00
CA ILE A 186 8.65 6.09 7.77
C ILE A 186 9.29 7.37 7.22
N HIS A 187 9.34 7.55 5.89
CA HIS A 187 9.86 8.77 5.25
C HIS A 187 9.06 10.02 5.65
N ALA A 188 7.75 9.88 5.82
CA ALA A 188 6.88 10.98 6.24
C ALA A 188 7.28 11.59 7.60
N ARG A 189 8.01 10.85 8.45
CA ARG A 189 8.51 11.35 9.75
C ARG A 189 9.41 12.57 9.63
N LYS A 190 9.96 12.89 8.46
CA LYS A 190 10.67 14.16 8.22
C LYS A 190 9.80 15.39 8.56
N TRP A 191 8.48 15.23 8.49
CA TRP A 191 7.50 16.26 8.86
C TRP A 191 7.01 16.16 10.31
N LEU A 192 7.35 15.09 11.04
CA LEU A 192 6.89 14.89 12.41
C LEU A 192 7.70 15.76 13.37
N LYS A 193 7.01 16.44 14.29
CA LYS A 193 7.66 17.17 15.38
C LYS A 193 8.41 16.20 16.31
N PRO A 194 9.44 16.66 17.03
CA PRO A 194 10.00 15.90 18.15
C PRO A 194 8.89 15.48 19.13
N ASN A 195 8.88 14.20 19.53
CA ASN A 195 7.83 13.58 20.35
C ASN A 195 6.43 13.53 19.72
N GLY A 196 6.32 13.79 18.41
CA GLY A 196 5.09 13.54 17.67
C GLY A 196 4.76 12.05 17.62
N LYS A 197 3.50 11.74 17.32
CA LYS A 197 2.98 10.36 17.34
C LYS A 197 2.76 9.80 15.95
N MET A 198 2.87 8.49 15.85
CA MET A 198 2.56 7.71 14.65
C MET A 198 1.44 6.73 14.94
N PHE A 199 0.44 6.67 14.07
CA PHE A 199 -0.74 5.82 14.17
C PHE A 199 -0.93 5.05 12.85
N PRO A 200 -0.55 3.76 12.78
CA PRO A 200 -0.03 2.91 13.86
C PRO A 200 1.39 3.29 14.30
N SER A 201 1.76 2.90 15.52
CA SER A 201 3.07 3.20 16.13
C SER A 201 4.06 2.04 15.95
N ARG A 202 3.56 0.81 15.88
CA ARG A 202 4.35 -0.42 15.84
C ARG A 202 3.62 -1.48 15.03
N GLY A 203 4.37 -2.32 14.33
CA GLY A 203 3.90 -3.56 13.70
C GLY A 203 4.62 -4.79 14.25
N ASP A 204 3.88 -5.88 14.43
CA ASP A 204 4.36 -7.18 14.87
C ASP A 204 4.06 -8.20 13.79
N LEU A 205 5.08 -8.73 13.11
CA LEU A 205 4.95 -9.89 12.23
C LEU A 205 5.10 -11.16 13.06
N HIS A 206 4.12 -12.03 12.96
CA HIS A 206 4.11 -13.34 13.58
C HIS A 206 4.40 -14.43 12.56
N VAL A 207 5.23 -15.40 12.93
CA VAL A 207 5.60 -16.53 12.09
C VAL A 207 5.42 -17.83 12.88
N ALA A 208 4.71 -18.82 12.33
CA ALA A 208 4.56 -20.14 12.95
C ALA A 208 4.69 -21.27 11.92
N PRO A 209 5.37 -22.39 12.25
CA PRO A 209 5.40 -23.56 11.38
C PRO A 209 4.03 -24.25 11.39
N PHE A 210 3.57 -24.73 10.23
CA PHE A 210 2.28 -25.41 10.09
C PHE A 210 2.40 -26.78 9.41
N CYS A 211 1.39 -27.62 9.67
CA CYS A 211 1.13 -28.85 8.93
C CYS A 211 -0.23 -28.77 8.23
N ASP A 212 -0.21 -28.67 6.89
CA ASP A 212 -1.42 -28.78 6.06
C ASP A 212 -1.12 -29.63 4.82
N GLU A 213 -1.42 -30.93 4.93
CA GLU A 213 -1.21 -31.90 3.86
C GLU A 213 -2.13 -31.63 2.65
N GLY A 214 -3.36 -31.14 2.91
CA GLY A 214 -4.32 -30.82 1.86
C GLY A 214 -3.81 -29.69 0.96
N LEU A 215 -3.35 -28.59 1.57
CA LEU A 215 -2.73 -27.48 0.84
C LEU A 215 -1.48 -27.92 0.08
N TYR A 216 -0.61 -28.71 0.72
CA TYR A 216 0.60 -29.22 0.08
C TYR A 216 0.29 -30.03 -1.18
N TYR A 217 -0.65 -30.98 -1.11
CA TYR A 217 -1.06 -31.75 -2.28
C TYR A 217 -1.81 -30.93 -3.32
N GLU A 218 -2.55 -29.89 -2.95
CA GLU A 218 -3.17 -28.98 -3.92
C GLU A 218 -2.09 -28.34 -4.82
N GLN A 219 -1.01 -27.84 -4.23
CA GLN A 219 0.11 -27.26 -4.98
C GLN A 219 0.82 -28.30 -5.85
N LEU A 220 1.05 -29.51 -5.32
CA LEU A 220 1.62 -30.62 -6.11
C LEU A 220 0.71 -31.00 -7.30
N ASN A 221 -0.60 -31.04 -7.09
CA ASN A 221 -1.56 -31.41 -8.12
C ASN A 221 -1.62 -30.39 -9.27
N LYS A 222 -1.45 -29.10 -8.98
CA LYS A 222 -1.28 -28.07 -10.02
C LYS A 222 -0.04 -28.33 -10.87
N ALA A 223 1.08 -28.71 -10.26
CA ALA A 223 2.30 -29.08 -10.99
C ALA A 223 2.16 -30.39 -11.77
N ASN A 224 1.36 -31.34 -11.28
CA ASN A 224 1.17 -32.65 -11.92
C ASN A 224 0.47 -32.56 -13.30
N PHE A 225 -0.19 -31.44 -13.62
CA PHE A 225 -0.63 -31.17 -14.99
C PHE A 225 0.53 -31.30 -15.99
N TRP A 226 1.74 -30.88 -15.60
CA TRP A 226 2.91 -30.94 -16.48
C TRP A 226 3.49 -32.35 -16.60
N TYR A 227 3.12 -33.30 -15.73
CA TYR A 227 3.63 -34.68 -15.75
C TYR A 227 2.93 -35.58 -16.80
N GLN A 228 2.58 -35.00 -17.95
CA GLN A 228 1.88 -35.67 -19.05
C GLN A 228 2.84 -35.95 -20.20
N ASN A 229 3.09 -37.23 -20.50
CA ASN A 229 4.00 -37.64 -21.58
C ASN A 229 3.41 -37.49 -22.99
N CYS A 230 2.12 -37.14 -23.14
CA CYS A 230 1.43 -37.02 -24.42
C CYS A 230 0.18 -36.11 -24.32
N PHE A 231 0.34 -34.86 -23.91
CA PHE A 231 -0.71 -33.86 -23.96
C PHE A 231 -0.89 -33.38 -25.40
N HIS A 232 -1.97 -33.81 -26.06
CA HIS A 232 -2.22 -33.54 -27.49
C HIS A 232 -1.04 -33.90 -28.42
N GLY A 233 -0.29 -34.97 -28.09
CA GLY A 233 0.88 -35.41 -28.87
C GLY A 233 2.21 -34.78 -28.45
N VAL A 234 2.25 -34.00 -27.35
CA VAL A 234 3.46 -33.35 -26.82
C VAL A 234 3.77 -33.86 -25.41
N ASP A 235 5.03 -34.18 -25.15
CA ASP A 235 5.51 -34.51 -23.79
C ASP A 235 5.81 -33.22 -23.00
N LEU A 236 5.04 -32.98 -21.94
CA LEU A 236 5.17 -31.81 -21.06
C LEU A 236 6.06 -32.09 -19.83
N SER A 237 6.40 -33.36 -19.57
CA SER A 237 6.97 -33.82 -18.29
C SER A 237 8.27 -33.13 -17.89
N HIS A 238 9.01 -32.64 -18.88
CA HIS A 238 10.29 -31.96 -18.70
C HIS A 238 10.17 -30.54 -18.09
N LEU A 239 8.96 -29.98 -18.01
CA LEU A 239 8.69 -28.68 -17.37
C LEU A 239 8.06 -28.81 -15.97
N ARG A 240 7.90 -30.04 -15.47
CA ARG A 240 7.18 -30.32 -14.22
C ARG A 240 7.91 -29.76 -12.99
N ASP A 241 9.23 -29.81 -12.97
CA ASP A 241 10.02 -29.34 -11.83
C ASP A 241 10.08 -27.81 -11.80
N GLU A 242 10.17 -27.14 -12.95
CA GLU A 242 10.04 -25.69 -13.07
C GLU A 242 8.65 -25.21 -12.64
N ALA A 243 7.59 -25.89 -13.09
CA ALA A 243 6.23 -25.59 -12.69
C ALA A 243 6.02 -25.77 -11.19
N LEU A 244 6.55 -26.86 -10.62
CA LEU A 244 6.51 -27.08 -9.16
C LEU A 244 7.24 -25.96 -8.41
N SER A 245 8.43 -25.57 -8.87
CA SER A 245 9.17 -24.45 -8.29
C SER A 245 8.39 -23.14 -8.34
N GLU A 246 7.68 -22.87 -9.44
CA GLU A 246 6.81 -21.70 -9.59
C GLU A 246 5.64 -21.72 -8.59
N TYR A 247 4.88 -22.82 -8.52
CA TYR A 247 3.75 -22.94 -7.60
C TYR A 247 4.15 -22.88 -6.11
N LEU A 248 5.33 -23.39 -5.76
CA LEU A 248 5.85 -23.33 -4.39
C LEU A 248 6.41 -21.95 -4.03
N ARG A 249 6.76 -21.11 -5.00
CA ARG A 249 7.19 -19.71 -4.76
C ARG A 249 6.03 -18.77 -4.51
N GLN A 250 4.80 -19.16 -4.85
CA GLN A 250 3.61 -18.34 -4.63
C GLN A 250 3.18 -18.38 -3.16
N PRO A 251 3.16 -17.24 -2.46
CA PRO A 251 2.54 -17.15 -1.15
C PRO A 251 1.03 -17.37 -1.28
N ILE A 252 0.47 -18.16 -0.39
CA ILE A 252 -0.97 -18.47 -0.39
C ILE A 252 -1.65 -17.54 0.60
N VAL A 253 -2.60 -16.74 0.11
CA VAL A 253 -3.39 -15.80 0.91
C VAL A 253 -4.76 -16.42 1.19
N ASP A 254 -4.94 -16.87 2.43
CA ASP A 254 -6.19 -17.44 2.91
C ASP A 254 -6.20 -17.47 4.45
N THR A 255 -7.24 -18.09 5.02
CA THR A 255 -7.35 -18.28 6.46
C THR A 255 -7.27 -19.76 6.81
N PHE A 256 -6.88 -20.05 8.05
CA PHE A 256 -6.69 -21.42 8.52
C PHE A 256 -7.01 -21.53 10.02
N ASP A 257 -7.31 -22.74 10.47
CA ASP A 257 -7.48 -23.02 11.89
C ASP A 257 -6.11 -23.08 12.58
N MET A 258 -5.92 -22.33 13.67
CA MET A 258 -4.67 -22.28 14.44
C MET A 258 -4.17 -23.67 14.90
N ASN A 259 -5.03 -24.70 14.92
CA ASN A 259 -4.65 -26.07 15.23
C ASN A 259 -3.62 -26.68 14.27
N ILE A 260 -3.50 -26.17 13.03
CA ILE A 260 -2.47 -26.64 12.09
C ILE A 260 -1.05 -26.19 12.48
N CYS A 261 -0.93 -25.17 13.34
CA CYS A 261 0.36 -24.68 13.81
C CYS A 261 1.02 -25.71 14.74
N LEU A 262 2.30 -25.99 14.47
CA LEU A 262 3.11 -26.97 15.20
C LEU A 262 3.81 -26.38 16.42
N ALA A 263 3.92 -25.05 16.50
CA ALA A 263 4.54 -24.31 17.58
C ALA A 263 3.82 -22.98 17.86
N LYS A 264 4.17 -22.32 18.96
CA LYS A 264 3.81 -20.91 19.16
C LYS A 264 4.53 -20.05 18.12
N SER A 265 3.90 -18.93 17.74
CA SER A 265 4.52 -18.00 16.80
C SER A 265 5.74 -17.31 17.40
N VAL A 266 6.78 -17.14 16.58
CA VAL A 266 7.84 -16.16 16.84
C VAL A 266 7.35 -14.79 16.35
N ARG A 267 7.66 -13.74 17.10
CA ARG A 267 7.23 -12.37 16.81
C ARG A 267 8.43 -11.50 16.47
N HIS A 268 8.37 -10.85 15.32
CA HIS A 268 9.29 -9.80 14.89
C HIS A 268 8.60 -8.45 14.99
N THR A 269 9.21 -7.51 15.70
CA THR A 269 8.61 -6.19 16.00
C THR A 269 9.36 -5.09 15.28
N LEU A 270 8.59 -4.22 14.62
CA LEU A 270 9.08 -2.98 14.01
C LEU A 270 8.41 -1.78 14.67
N ASP A 271 9.20 -0.92 15.30
CA ASP A 271 8.73 0.36 15.85
C ASP A 271 8.82 1.44 14.77
N PHE A 272 7.67 1.87 14.25
CA PHE A 272 7.62 2.85 13.17
C PHE A 272 8.13 4.22 13.59
N SER A 273 8.22 4.52 14.90
CA SER A 273 8.72 5.81 15.40
C SER A 273 10.25 5.91 15.39
N THR A 274 10.95 4.76 15.42
CA THR A 274 12.42 4.70 15.52
C THR A 274 13.11 4.01 14.35
N ALA A 275 12.46 3.07 13.67
CA ALA A 275 13.03 2.32 12.55
C ALA A 275 13.51 3.21 11.41
N ALA A 276 14.66 2.93 10.81
CA ALA A 276 15.12 3.62 9.60
C ALA A 276 14.44 3.03 8.36
N GLU A 277 14.31 3.82 7.28
CA GLU A 277 13.79 3.32 6.00
C GLU A 277 14.65 2.15 5.47
N THR A 278 15.97 2.27 5.64
CA THR A 278 16.94 1.23 5.23
C THR A 278 16.74 -0.10 5.94
N ASP A 279 16.12 -0.12 7.12
CA ASP A 279 15.85 -1.35 7.87
C ASP A 279 14.83 -2.24 7.13
N LEU A 280 14.03 -1.66 6.23
CA LEU A 280 13.00 -2.36 5.45
C LEU A 280 13.53 -2.98 4.16
N HIS A 281 14.72 -2.59 3.71
CA HIS A 281 15.29 -3.07 2.45
C HIS A 281 15.79 -4.51 2.55
N HIS A 282 16.23 -4.93 3.74
CA HIS A 282 16.71 -6.27 4.00
C HIS A 282 16.28 -6.71 5.40
N LEU A 283 15.25 -7.55 5.46
CA LEU A 283 14.69 -8.08 6.70
C LEU A 283 15.26 -9.47 6.99
N GLU A 284 16.05 -9.58 8.06
CA GLU A 284 16.49 -10.87 8.59
C GLU A 284 15.75 -11.16 9.90
N ILE A 285 14.92 -12.20 9.89
CA ILE A 285 14.09 -12.60 11.03
C ILE A 285 14.57 -13.96 11.53
N PRO A 286 15.33 -14.02 12.64
CA PRO A 286 15.75 -15.30 13.20
C PRO A 286 14.53 -16.05 13.75
N LEU A 287 14.39 -17.32 13.36
CA LEU A 287 13.28 -18.18 13.75
C LEU A 287 13.79 -19.37 14.55
N GLU A 288 13.31 -19.50 15.79
CA GLU A 288 13.53 -20.67 16.64
C GLU A 288 12.19 -21.13 17.20
N PHE A 289 11.83 -22.39 16.97
CA PHE A 289 10.54 -22.95 17.36
C PHE A 289 10.70 -24.12 18.32
N HIS A 290 9.93 -24.09 19.42
CA HIS A 290 9.72 -25.26 20.25
C HIS A 290 8.46 -26.00 19.77
N ILE A 291 8.66 -27.16 19.16
CA ILE A 291 7.58 -27.95 18.56
C ILE A 291 6.69 -28.57 19.64
N LEU A 292 5.40 -28.26 19.56
CA LEU A 292 4.35 -28.72 20.48
C LEU A 292 3.61 -29.96 19.98
N LYS A 293 3.63 -30.21 18.65
CA LYS A 293 2.95 -31.33 18.00
C LYS A 293 3.89 -32.00 17.00
N SER A 294 4.11 -33.31 17.15
CA SER A 294 4.88 -34.10 16.18
C SER A 294 4.06 -34.29 14.90
N SER A 295 4.51 -33.68 13.80
CA SER A 295 3.91 -33.84 12.47
C SER A 295 4.90 -33.41 11.39
N MET A 296 4.51 -33.56 10.12
CA MET A 296 5.26 -33.01 8.98
C MET A 296 5.10 -31.50 8.94
N MET A 297 6.20 -30.75 8.87
CA MET A 297 6.16 -29.32 8.66
C MET A 297 6.05 -29.03 7.16
N HIS A 298 4.91 -28.51 6.72
CA HIS A 298 4.66 -28.19 5.32
C HIS A 298 5.06 -26.74 4.96
N GLY A 299 5.14 -25.85 5.95
CA GLY A 299 5.39 -24.44 5.67
C GLY A 299 5.47 -23.55 6.90
N LEU A 300 5.58 -22.25 6.63
CA LEU A 300 5.47 -21.17 7.60
C LEU A 300 4.20 -20.35 7.32
N ALA A 301 3.46 -20.06 8.37
CA ALA A 301 2.30 -19.19 8.35
C ALA A 301 2.65 -17.83 8.94
N PHE A 302 2.06 -16.78 8.39
CA PHE A 302 2.34 -15.39 8.68
C PHE A 302 1.03 -14.64 8.92
N TRP A 303 1.04 -13.81 9.96
CA TRP A 303 0.03 -12.79 10.21
C TRP A 303 0.71 -11.62 10.90
N PHE A 304 0.01 -10.49 11.02
CA PHE A 304 0.56 -9.33 11.70
C PHE A 304 -0.45 -8.62 12.58
N ASP A 305 0.07 -7.95 13.59
CA ASP A 305 -0.68 -7.04 14.44
C ASP A 305 -0.05 -5.64 14.34
N VAL A 306 -0.86 -4.60 14.44
CA VAL A 306 -0.36 -3.23 14.59
C VAL A 306 -0.94 -2.59 15.84
N ALA A 307 -0.09 -1.85 16.56
CA ALA A 307 -0.47 -1.16 17.78
C ALA A 307 -0.53 0.36 17.55
N PHE A 308 -1.59 0.97 18.06
CA PHE A 308 -1.74 2.41 18.17
C PHE A 308 -1.42 2.82 19.61
N LEU A 309 -0.18 3.25 19.87
CA LEU A 309 0.31 3.61 21.20
C LEU A 309 -0.11 5.05 21.56
N GLY A 310 -1.39 5.22 21.83
CA GLY A 310 -1.96 6.50 22.24
C GLY A 310 -1.68 6.84 23.70
N SER A 311 -1.86 8.12 24.07
CA SER A 311 -1.60 8.60 25.43
C SER A 311 -2.65 8.14 26.45
N THR A 312 -3.86 7.81 25.99
CA THR A 312 -4.95 7.33 26.85
C THR A 312 -5.00 5.82 26.86
N GLN A 313 -4.93 5.18 25.69
CA GLN A 313 -4.97 3.73 25.57
C GLN A 313 -4.20 3.22 24.35
N THR A 314 -3.70 2.00 24.48
CA THR A 314 -3.22 1.22 23.35
C THR A 314 -4.37 0.47 22.70
N VAL A 315 -4.54 0.62 21.39
CA VAL A 315 -5.49 -0.16 20.58
C VAL A 315 -4.70 -1.05 19.63
N TRP A 316 -5.18 -2.27 19.39
CA TRP A 316 -4.56 -3.24 18.51
C TRP A 316 -5.49 -3.56 17.35
N LEU A 317 -4.94 -3.57 16.14
CA LEU A 317 -5.55 -4.20 14.97
C LEU A 317 -4.77 -5.49 14.72
N SER A 318 -5.43 -6.62 14.81
CA SER A 318 -4.81 -7.94 14.61
C SER A 318 -5.37 -8.62 13.38
N THR A 319 -4.48 -9.31 12.67
CA THR A 319 -4.84 -10.22 11.56
C THR A 319 -4.58 -11.68 11.92
N ALA A 320 -4.41 -11.99 13.22
CA ALA A 320 -4.19 -13.35 13.67
C ALA A 320 -5.35 -14.28 13.26
N PRO A 321 -5.08 -15.56 12.96
CA PRO A 321 -6.14 -16.52 12.60
C PRO A 321 -7.08 -16.86 13.77
N THR A 322 -6.80 -16.36 14.98
CA THR A 322 -7.69 -16.42 16.15
C THR A 322 -8.67 -15.25 16.22
N GLU A 323 -8.48 -14.21 15.41
CA GLU A 323 -9.29 -13.00 15.39
C GLU A 323 -10.28 -13.00 14.22
N PRO A 324 -11.32 -12.14 14.25
CA PRO A 324 -12.22 -11.99 13.12
C PRO A 324 -11.47 -11.67 11.82
N LEU A 325 -11.91 -12.29 10.73
CA LEU A 325 -11.26 -12.19 9.43
C LEU A 325 -11.23 -10.75 8.91
N THR A 326 -10.06 -10.34 8.42
CA THR A 326 -9.84 -9.06 7.72
C THR A 326 -9.55 -9.34 6.24
N HIS A 327 -9.57 -8.31 5.39
CA HIS A 327 -9.24 -8.46 3.97
C HIS A 327 -7.77 -8.86 3.70
N TRP A 328 -6.89 -8.75 4.69
CA TRP A 328 -5.50 -9.23 4.59
C TRP A 328 -5.39 -10.74 4.70
N TYR A 329 -6.41 -11.41 5.27
CA TYR A 329 -6.33 -12.83 5.63
C TYR A 329 -5.05 -13.12 6.42
N GLN A 330 -4.51 -14.33 6.27
CA GLN A 330 -3.17 -14.70 6.66
C GLN A 330 -2.40 -15.13 5.40
N VAL A 331 -1.09 -15.30 5.52
CA VAL A 331 -0.26 -15.77 4.41
C VAL A 331 0.44 -17.06 4.81
N ARG A 332 0.44 -18.06 3.92
CA ARG A 332 1.13 -19.33 4.12
C ARG A 332 2.13 -19.54 3.01
N GLN A 333 3.38 -19.79 3.39
CA GLN A 333 4.44 -20.19 2.46
C GLN A 333 4.72 -21.67 2.66
N VAL A 334 4.44 -22.47 1.64
CA VAL A 334 4.85 -23.88 1.60
C VAL A 334 6.35 -23.92 1.38
N VAL A 335 7.07 -24.69 2.21
CA VAL A 335 8.51 -24.87 2.06
C VAL A 335 8.80 -26.17 1.33
N TRP A 336 9.77 -26.12 0.42
CA TRP A 336 10.39 -27.33 -0.08
C TRP A 336 11.40 -27.81 0.96
N LEU A 337 11.00 -28.74 1.83
CA LEU A 337 11.97 -29.51 2.60
C LEU A 337 12.68 -30.44 1.60
N SER A 338 13.76 -29.97 0.99
CA SER A 338 14.74 -30.86 0.41
C SER A 338 15.14 -31.84 1.51
N ALA A 339 14.89 -33.13 1.32
CA ALA A 339 15.43 -34.16 2.19
C ALA A 339 16.96 -33.99 2.22
N GLY A 340 17.49 -33.47 3.33
CA GLY A 340 18.91 -33.17 3.48
C GLY A 340 19.22 -32.09 4.52
N ILE A 341 18.93 -32.39 5.78
CA ILE A 341 19.79 -31.97 6.90
C ILE A 341 20.67 -33.17 7.22
#